data_AF-K0RJY4-F1
#
_entry.id   AF-K0RJY4-F1
#
_cell.length_a   1.000
_cell.length_b   1.000
_cell.length_c   1.000
_cell.angle_alpha   90.00
_cell.angle_beta   90.00
_cell.angle_gamma   90.00
#
_symmetry.space_group_name_H-M   'P 1'
#
loop_
_entity.id
_entity.type
_entity.pdbx_description
1 polymer ?
#
loop_
_entity_poly.entity_id
_entity_poly.type
_entity_poly.pdbx_seq_one_letter_code
_entity_poly.pdbx_strand_id
1 'polypeptide(L)'
;MCKVVNFVFAAAALTRSSSAFVKPALRAYSLSKPLYSTPPSRFLLTYEYIPDVLEKRGPYREGHIGLANELIEAGECVSGGPTLNEEGKPDGALFVFTSKASAEKFAAGDPYVSGGIVTSQSIKEWSVVVGSN
;
A
#
# COMPACT_ATOMS: atom_id res chain seq x y z
N MET A 1 -13.27 -68.98 40.94
CA MET A 1 -13.93 -68.45 42.15
C MET A 1 -14.73 -67.20 41.72
N CYS A 2 -16.04 -67.33 41.48
CA CYS A 2 -17.17 -66.86 42.33
C CYS A 2 -17.24 -65.31 42.46
N LYS A 3 -18.30 -64.53 42.16
CA LYS A 3 -19.75 -64.67 41.84
C LYS A 3 -20.17 -63.40 41.04
N VAL A 4 -20.95 -63.46 39.95
CA VAL A 4 -22.41 -63.24 39.86
C VAL A 4 -22.97 -62.16 40.79
N VAL A 5 -23.61 -61.08 40.26
CA VAL A 5 -25.06 -60.78 40.40
C VAL A 5 -25.53 -59.83 39.28
N ASN A 6 -26.56 -60.27 38.54
CA ASN A 6 -27.41 -59.48 37.65
C ASN A 6 -28.49 -58.76 38.46
N PHE A 7 -28.85 -57.54 38.08
CA PHE A 7 -30.21 -57.04 38.33
C PHE A 7 -30.79 -56.44 37.04
N VAL A 8 -31.85 -57.10 36.57
CA VAL A 8 -32.75 -56.62 35.52
C VAL A 8 -33.90 -55.92 36.23
N PHE A 9 -34.26 -54.72 35.77
CA PHE A 9 -35.62 -54.19 35.93
C PHE A 9 -36.08 -53.59 34.60
N ALA A 10 -37.35 -53.83 34.31
CA ALA A 10 -38.01 -53.64 33.04
C ALA A 10 -38.86 -52.37 32.99
N ALA A 11 -39.27 -52.06 31.75
CA ALA A 11 -40.55 -51.49 31.33
C ALA A 11 -40.71 -49.97 31.11
N ALA A 12 -40.89 -49.65 29.81
CA ALA A 12 -42.03 -48.97 29.20
C ALA A 12 -42.24 -47.45 29.40
N ALA A 13 -42.20 -46.69 28.31
CA ALA A 13 -43.38 -46.19 27.58
C ALA A 13 -43.08 -44.89 26.79
N LEU A 14 -43.71 -44.81 25.62
CA LEU A 14 -43.67 -43.75 24.61
C LEU A 14 -44.07 -42.36 25.11
N THR A 15 -43.45 -41.30 24.58
CA THR A 15 -44.17 -40.18 23.93
C THR A 15 -43.28 -39.39 22.99
N ARG A 16 -43.84 -39.13 21.81
CA ARG A 16 -43.35 -38.35 20.66
C ARG A 16 -43.46 -36.85 20.96
N SER A 17 -42.47 -36.02 20.63
CA SER A 17 -42.70 -34.77 19.89
C SER A 17 -41.39 -34.05 19.54
N SER A 18 -41.30 -33.72 18.27
CA SER A 18 -40.28 -32.97 17.56
C SER A 18 -40.19 -31.50 17.95
N SER A 19 -38.97 -30.98 18.04
CA SER A 19 -38.68 -29.63 17.58
C SER A 19 -37.30 -29.61 16.89
N ALA A 20 -37.33 -29.67 15.56
CA ALA A 20 -36.17 -29.32 14.76
C ALA A 20 -35.97 -27.81 14.89
N PHE A 21 -34.96 -27.40 15.65
CA PHE A 21 -34.55 -26.02 15.74
C PHE A 21 -33.88 -25.65 14.41
N VAL A 22 -34.65 -25.10 13.48
CA VAL A 22 -34.11 -24.57 12.22
C VAL A 22 -33.35 -23.30 12.59
N LYS A 23 -32.02 -23.39 12.64
CA LYS A 23 -31.15 -22.22 12.69
C LYS A 23 -31.47 -21.38 11.45
N PRO A 24 -31.77 -20.07 11.58
CA PRO A 24 -31.89 -19.24 10.39
C PRO A 24 -30.51 -19.27 9.73
N ALA A 25 -30.47 -19.76 8.49
CA ALA A 25 -29.30 -19.59 7.65
C ALA A 25 -29.15 -18.07 7.45
N LEU A 26 -28.27 -17.44 8.24
CA LEU A 26 -27.77 -16.12 7.92
C LEU A 26 -27.19 -16.24 6.52
N ARG A 27 -27.93 -15.72 5.56
CA ARG A 27 -27.48 -15.57 4.18
C ARG A 27 -26.23 -14.71 4.27
N ALA A 28 -25.07 -15.35 4.20
CA ALA A 28 -23.82 -14.66 4.06
C ALA A 28 -24.00 -13.76 2.84
N TYR A 29 -24.09 -12.45 3.07
CA TYR A 29 -23.96 -11.48 2.01
C TYR A 29 -22.57 -11.72 1.45
N SER A 30 -22.51 -12.43 0.32
CA SER A 30 -21.32 -12.48 -0.50
C SER A 30 -20.95 -11.03 -0.73
N LEU A 31 -19.83 -10.61 -0.12
CA LEU A 31 -19.24 -9.30 -0.33
C LEU A 31 -18.84 -9.27 -1.80
N SER A 32 -19.78 -8.89 -2.66
CA SER A 32 -19.53 -8.64 -4.06
C SER A 32 -18.43 -7.61 -4.12
N LYS A 33 -17.31 -7.99 -4.74
CA LYS A 33 -16.24 -7.05 -5.13
C LYS A 33 -16.89 -5.77 -5.63
N PRO A 34 -16.46 -4.57 -5.18
CA PRO A 34 -17.07 -3.33 -5.63
C PRO A 34 -17.07 -3.31 -7.15
N LEU A 35 -18.21 -2.95 -7.75
CA LEU A 35 -18.40 -2.90 -9.20
C LEU A 35 -17.54 -1.82 -9.88
N TYR A 36 -16.76 -1.07 -9.10
CA TYR A 36 -15.76 -0.13 -9.55
C TYR A 36 -14.42 -0.55 -8.97
N SER A 37 -13.47 -0.86 -9.85
CA SER A 37 -12.06 -0.88 -9.48
C SER A 37 -11.71 0.52 -9.01
N THR A 38 -11.34 0.69 -7.74
CA THR A 38 -10.69 1.93 -7.30
C THR A 38 -9.54 2.19 -8.28
N PRO A 39 -9.47 3.38 -8.89
CA PRO A 39 -8.34 3.70 -9.76
C PRO A 39 -7.05 3.51 -8.94
N PRO A 40 -5.97 2.99 -9.55
CA PRO A 40 -4.73 2.77 -8.82
C PRO A 40 -4.26 4.12 -8.24
N SER A 41 -4.31 4.26 -6.91
CA SER A 41 -3.76 5.43 -6.22
C SER A 41 -2.24 5.44 -6.43
N ARG A 42 -1.72 6.56 -6.89
CA ARG A 42 -0.29 6.84 -6.95
C ARG A 42 0.03 7.94 -5.95
N PHE A 43 1.31 8.13 -5.66
CA PHE A 43 1.77 9.17 -4.75
C PHE A 43 2.78 10.05 -5.48
N LEU A 44 2.48 11.34 -5.51
CA LEU A 44 3.36 12.35 -6.07
C LEU A 44 4.26 12.85 -4.96
N LEU A 45 5.56 12.80 -5.20
CA LEU A 45 6.56 13.50 -4.40
C LEU A 45 7.07 14.68 -5.21
N THR A 46 6.90 15.88 -4.68
CA THR A 46 7.39 17.11 -5.29
C THR A 46 8.49 17.71 -4.43
N TYR A 47 9.57 18.15 -5.07
CA TYR A 47 10.67 18.88 -4.46
C TYR A 47 10.76 20.29 -5.01
N GLU A 48 11.21 21.20 -4.14
CA GLU A 48 11.81 22.49 -4.52
C GLU A 48 13.31 22.44 -4.26
N TYR A 49 14.09 22.99 -5.18
CA TYR A 49 15.54 23.05 -5.05
C TYR A 49 16.04 24.44 -4.64
N ILE A 50 17.27 24.47 -4.15
CA ILE A 50 18.03 25.70 -3.97
C ILE A 50 18.30 26.41 -5.32
N PRO A 51 18.46 27.75 -5.33
CA PRO A 51 18.72 28.51 -6.56
C PRO A 51 19.98 28.10 -7.34
N ASP A 52 21.01 27.61 -6.65
CA ASP A 52 22.32 27.20 -7.20
C ASP A 52 22.49 25.68 -7.25
N VAL A 53 21.41 24.98 -7.59
CA VAL A 53 21.35 23.52 -7.64
C VAL A 53 22.31 22.91 -8.67
N LEU A 54 22.55 23.57 -9.81
CA LEU A 54 23.43 23.03 -10.85
C LEU A 54 24.88 22.91 -10.38
N GLU A 55 25.32 23.88 -9.59
CA GLU A 55 26.66 23.97 -9.04
C GLU A 55 26.85 23.03 -7.85
N LYS A 56 25.82 22.89 -7.01
CA LYS A 56 25.93 22.16 -5.72
C LYS A 56 25.52 20.70 -5.76
N ARG A 57 24.69 20.27 -6.72
CA ARG A 57 24.14 18.90 -6.72
C ARG A 57 25.13 17.81 -7.12
N GLY A 58 26.25 18.18 -7.75
CA GLY A 58 27.19 17.24 -8.37
C GLY A 58 27.56 16.03 -7.49
N PRO A 59 28.01 16.24 -6.23
CA PRO A 59 28.39 15.16 -5.32
C PRO A 59 27.25 14.20 -4.94
N TYR A 60 25.99 14.65 -5.01
CA TYR A 60 24.82 13.91 -4.53
C TYR A 60 24.02 13.25 -5.65
N ARG A 61 24.24 13.69 -6.90
CA ARG A 61 23.41 13.36 -8.05
C ARG A 61 23.39 11.87 -8.38
N GLU A 62 24.53 11.23 -8.31
CA GLU A 62 24.65 9.80 -8.60
C GLU A 62 23.83 8.97 -7.61
N GLY A 63 23.98 9.23 -6.30
CA GLY A 63 23.22 8.54 -5.26
C GLY A 63 21.71 8.80 -5.36
N HIS A 64 21.29 10.04 -5.66
CA HIS A 64 19.89 10.39 -5.88
C HIS A 64 19.26 9.58 -7.04
N ILE A 65 19.97 9.50 -8.18
CA ILE A 65 19.49 8.73 -9.35
C ILE A 65 19.54 7.23 -9.08
N GLY A 66 20.60 6.75 -8.42
CA GLY A 66 20.74 5.34 -8.04
C GLY A 66 19.57 4.87 -7.18
N LEU A 67 19.22 5.62 -6.14
CA LEU A 67 18.08 5.32 -5.27
C LEU A 67 16.76 5.29 -6.05
N ALA A 68 16.56 6.22 -6.99
CA ALA A 68 15.35 6.23 -7.81
C ALA A 68 15.27 4.99 -8.72
N ASN A 69 16.39 4.61 -9.33
CA ASN A 69 16.47 3.42 -10.19
C ASN A 69 16.22 2.13 -9.40
N GLU A 70 16.79 1.98 -8.21
CA GLU A 70 16.53 0.82 -7.33
C GLU A 70 15.03 0.66 -7.02
N LEU A 71 14.34 1.77 -6.74
CA LEU A 71 12.90 1.75 -6.48
C LEU A 71 12.07 1.49 -7.74
N ILE A 72 12.54 1.92 -8.91
CA ILE A 72 11.91 1.58 -10.19
C ILE A 72 12.03 0.09 -10.47
N GLU A 73 13.22 -0.49 -10.27
CA GLU A 73 13.46 -1.94 -10.43
C GLU A 73 12.61 -2.77 -9.46
N ALA A 74 12.38 -2.27 -8.25
CA ALA A 74 11.49 -2.88 -7.27
C ALA A 74 9.98 -2.68 -7.56
N GLY A 75 9.61 -1.86 -8.55
CA GLY A 75 8.21 -1.49 -8.83
C GLY A 75 7.58 -0.58 -7.78
N GLU A 76 8.38 0.04 -6.92
CA GLU A 76 7.96 0.97 -5.87
C GLU A 76 7.84 2.42 -6.40
N CYS A 77 8.62 2.75 -7.44
CA CYS A 77 8.60 4.01 -8.18
C CYS A 77 8.24 3.75 -9.66
N VAL A 78 7.39 4.60 -10.22
CA VAL A 78 6.90 4.48 -11.61
C VAL A 78 7.78 5.31 -12.53
N SER A 79 8.07 6.55 -12.14
CA SER A 79 8.91 7.49 -12.89
C SER A 79 9.30 8.66 -12.02
N GLY A 80 10.31 9.41 -12.46
CA GLY A 80 10.63 10.70 -11.89
C GLY A 80 11.63 11.49 -12.70
N GLY A 81 11.72 12.77 -12.42
CA GLY A 81 12.60 13.68 -13.13
C GLY A 81 12.56 15.11 -12.58
N PRO A 82 13.48 15.97 -13.04
CA PRO A 82 13.49 17.36 -12.64
C PRO A 82 12.29 18.11 -13.23
N THR A 83 11.69 19.01 -12.44
CA THR A 83 10.90 20.11 -12.98
C THR A 83 11.86 21.18 -13.49
N LEU A 84 11.43 21.95 -14.48
CA LEU A 84 12.24 22.99 -15.12
C LEU A 84 11.54 24.34 -15.00
N ASN A 85 12.34 25.37 -14.75
CA ASN A 85 11.89 26.75 -14.81
C ASN A 85 11.78 27.25 -16.27
N GLU A 86 11.45 28.54 -16.43
CA GLU A 86 11.27 29.19 -17.74
C GLU A 86 12.55 29.18 -18.59
N GLU A 87 13.74 29.16 -17.98
CA GLU A 87 15.02 29.06 -18.68
C GLU A 87 15.46 27.61 -18.96
N GLY A 88 14.61 26.62 -18.68
CA GLY A 88 14.92 25.20 -18.89
C GLY A 88 15.93 24.63 -17.87
N LYS A 89 16.15 25.32 -16.75
CA LYS A 89 17.02 24.86 -15.67
C LYS A 89 16.20 24.13 -14.60
N PRO A 90 16.76 23.09 -13.96
CA PRO A 90 16.09 22.41 -12.87
C PRO A 90 15.80 23.33 -11.69
N ASP A 91 14.55 23.39 -11.24
CA ASP A 91 14.09 24.14 -10.07
C ASP A 91 13.45 23.25 -8.99
N GLY A 92 13.26 21.98 -9.31
CA GLY A 92 12.67 20.98 -8.43
C GLY A 92 12.70 19.59 -9.06
N ALA A 93 11.89 18.69 -8.50
CA ALA A 93 11.65 17.38 -9.09
C ALA A 93 10.24 16.88 -8.78
N LEU A 94 9.79 15.95 -9.62
CA LEU A 94 8.55 15.23 -9.45
C LEU A 94 8.83 13.73 -9.61
N PHE A 95 8.37 12.94 -8.64
CA PHE A 95 8.40 11.49 -8.67
C PHE A 95 6.99 10.92 -8.46
N VAL A 96 6.73 9.77 -9.09
CA VAL A 96 5.46 9.06 -9.00
C VAL A 96 5.71 7.69 -8.38
N PHE A 97 5.14 7.44 -7.21
CA PHE A 97 5.30 6.19 -6.45
C PHE A 97 4.00 5.37 -6.41
N THR A 98 4.13 4.07 -6.17
CA THR A 98 3.01 3.15 -6.02
C THR A 98 2.40 3.15 -4.60
N SER A 99 3.11 3.71 -3.62
CA SER A 99 2.64 3.81 -2.24
C SER A 99 3.18 5.06 -1.54
N LYS A 100 2.51 5.50 -0.47
CA LYS A 100 3.02 6.58 0.38
C LYS A 100 4.35 6.22 1.04
N ALA A 101 4.46 4.97 1.50
CA ALA A 101 5.64 4.48 2.20
C ALA A 101 6.87 4.47 1.30
N SER A 102 6.75 4.10 0.01
CA SER A 102 7.87 4.17 -0.92
C SER A 102 8.31 5.60 -1.21
N ALA A 103 7.38 6.55 -1.32
CA ALA A 103 7.70 7.98 -1.44
C ALA A 103 8.43 8.51 -0.18
N GLU A 104 7.96 8.16 1.02
CA GLU A 104 8.60 8.55 2.29
C GLU A 104 9.99 7.92 2.44
N LYS A 105 10.15 6.65 2.05
CA LYS A 105 11.43 5.94 2.04
C LYS A 105 12.43 6.60 1.09
N PHE A 106 12.02 6.94 -0.13
CA PHE A 106 12.87 7.67 -1.07
C PHE A 106 13.31 9.01 -0.47
N ALA A 107 12.36 9.82 0.00
CA ALA A 107 12.62 11.12 0.59
C ALA A 107 13.56 11.09 1.80
N ALA A 108 13.41 10.09 2.67
CA ALA A 108 14.28 9.92 3.84
C ALA A 108 15.71 9.46 3.45
N GLY A 109 15.85 8.69 2.37
CA GLY A 109 17.13 8.16 1.89
C GLY A 109 17.86 9.06 0.89
N ASP A 110 17.20 10.10 0.36
CA ASP A 110 17.73 10.89 -0.74
C ASP A 110 18.94 11.77 -0.32
N PRO A 111 20.11 11.60 -0.96
CA PRO A 111 21.27 12.47 -0.77
C PRO A 111 21.00 13.94 -1.07
N TYR A 112 20.02 14.29 -1.91
CA TYR A 112 19.63 15.68 -2.13
C TYR A 112 18.94 16.30 -0.91
N VAL A 113 18.20 15.51 -0.12
CA VAL A 113 17.56 15.98 1.11
C VAL A 113 18.61 16.18 2.20
N SER A 114 19.43 15.16 2.46
CA SER A 114 20.49 15.24 3.48
C SER A 114 21.61 16.22 3.11
N GLY A 115 21.89 16.39 1.81
CA GLY A 115 22.85 17.34 1.26
C GLY A 115 22.34 18.78 1.15
N GLY A 116 21.10 19.07 1.57
CA GLY A 116 20.53 20.42 1.56
C GLY A 116 20.27 20.99 0.15
N ILE A 117 20.14 20.14 -0.85
CA ILE A 117 19.74 20.52 -2.22
C ILE A 117 18.23 20.78 -2.28
N VAL A 118 17.45 19.98 -1.57
CA VAL A 118 15.99 20.12 -1.44
C VAL A 118 15.67 21.08 -0.31
N THR A 119 14.92 22.15 -0.61
CA THR A 119 14.46 23.15 0.38
C THR A 119 13.08 22.84 0.92
N SER A 120 12.24 22.19 0.11
CA SER A 120 10.88 21.82 0.45
C SER A 120 10.49 20.51 -0.22
N GLN A 121 9.67 19.71 0.47
CA GLN A 121 9.14 18.47 -0.06
C GLN A 121 7.68 18.27 0.31
N SER A 122 6.90 17.69 -0.59
CA SER A 122 5.51 17.34 -0.33
C SER A 122 5.13 16.01 -0.96
N ILE A 123 4.37 15.19 -0.22
CA ILE A 123 3.83 13.92 -0.71
C ILE A 123 2.31 14.06 -0.79
N LYS A 124 1.74 13.77 -1.96
CA LYS A 124 0.30 13.88 -2.21
C LYS A 124 -0.24 12.62 -2.90
N GLU A 125 -1.34 12.09 -2.37
CA GLU A 125 -2.08 11.02 -3.06
C GLU A 125 -2.70 11.56 -4.35
N TRP A 126 -2.58 10.78 -5.42
CA TRP A 126 -3.09 11.09 -6.74
C TRP A 126 -3.90 9.92 -7.29
N SER A 127 -5.19 10.17 -7.51
CA SER A 127 -6.10 9.23 -8.18
C SER A 127 -5.89 9.29 -9.69
N VAL A 128 -5.35 8.21 -10.26
CA VAL A 128 -5.06 8.14 -11.69
C VAL A 128 -6.31 7.72 -12.46
N VAL A 129 -6.95 8.69 -13.15
CA VAL A 129 -8.15 8.46 -13.96
C VAL A 129 -7.80 8.08 -15.41
N VAL A 130 -6.69 8.60 -15.93
CA VAL A 130 -6.22 8.36 -17.31
C VAL A 130 -4.74 8.00 -17.26
N GLY A 131 -4.36 6.88 -17.88
CA GLY A 131 -2.99 6.41 -17.97
C GLY A 131 -2.93 4.91 -18.31
N SER A 132 -1.82 4.46 -18.90
CA SER A 132 -1.51 3.03 -19.00
C SER A 132 -0.92 2.56 -17.66
N ASN A 133 -1.48 1.49 -17.11
CA ASN A 133 -1.14 0.99 -15.78
C ASN A 133 0.19 0.22 -15.79
#